data_AF-D0MRP1-F1
#
_entry.id   AF-D0MRP1-F1
#
_cell.length_a   1.000
_cell.length_b   1.000
_cell.length_c   1.000
_cell.angle_alpha   90.00
_cell.angle_beta   90.00
_cell.angle_gamma   90.00
#
_symmetry.space_group_name_H-M   'P 1'
#
loop_
_entity.id
_entity.type
_entity.pdbx_description
1 polymer ?
#
loop_
_entity_poly.entity_id
_entity_poly.type
_entity_poly.pdbx_seq_one_letter_code
_entity_poly.pdbx_strand_id
1 'polypeptide(L)'
;MMISKSPKTDKRRQYLWIAYNVVLYAVIVVSGAILFMVMVGMVKVGGGDKDVKDDWIEVNSQILNGVFTWMAITNHPFFIYRLVKILQVLGSRCWNWVPVLDKRVRAARYLSRHFPLVFVDTEAVYSHKVESTEAQGAAADDGEVYLLTEHEETETLEEISYNRRDAENLRNTFVMLNWNCLFQYPITAVMWAYDADTRPGFVIGVFLPLSFLCNFGGQYRIFKLNKDIKARRSRRSSLCP
;
A
#
# COMPACT_ATOMS: atom_id res chain seq x y z
N MET A 1 -28.50 -8.99 14.10
CA MET A 1 -28.89 -7.58 13.99
C MET A 1 -27.77 -6.80 13.31
N MET A 2 -27.77 -6.75 11.98
CA MET A 2 -26.81 -5.91 11.23
C MET A 2 -27.31 -4.48 11.27
N ILE A 3 -26.59 -3.59 11.97
CA ILE A 3 -26.84 -2.15 11.90
C ILE A 3 -26.48 -1.72 10.47
N SER A 4 -27.50 -1.56 9.63
CA SER A 4 -27.37 -0.91 8.32
C SER A 4 -26.87 0.52 8.56
N LYS A 5 -25.59 0.77 8.26
CA LYS A 5 -25.00 2.10 8.37
C LYS A 5 -25.62 2.98 7.30
N SER A 6 -26.24 4.09 7.72
CA SER A 6 -26.83 5.05 6.78
C SER A 6 -25.75 5.64 5.85
N PRO A 7 -26.00 5.74 4.53
CA PRO A 7 -25.01 6.16 3.53
C PRO A 7 -24.44 7.56 3.77
N LYS A 8 -25.16 8.45 4.47
CA LYS A 8 -24.65 9.77 4.87
C LYS A 8 -23.51 9.68 5.89
N THR A 9 -23.60 8.71 6.81
CA THR A 9 -22.60 8.48 7.86
C THR A 9 -21.29 7.96 7.27
N ASP A 10 -21.38 7.15 6.22
CA ASP A 10 -20.22 6.62 5.52
C ASP A 10 -19.46 7.70 4.74
N LYS A 11 -20.19 8.60 4.06
CA LYS A 11 -19.59 9.78 3.41
C LYS A 11 -18.89 10.69 4.41
N ARG A 12 -19.52 11.02 5.55
CA ARG A 12 -18.89 11.85 6.60
C ARG A 12 -17.61 11.23 7.11
N ARG A 13 -17.61 9.93 7.41
CA ARG A 13 -16.41 9.20 7.85
C ARG A 13 -15.31 9.25 6.79
N GLN A 14 -15.67 9.09 5.52
CA GLN A 14 -14.72 9.17 4.41
C GLN A 14 -14.11 10.57 4.28
N TYR A 15 -14.91 11.63 4.34
CA TYR A 15 -14.40 13.01 4.31
C TYR A 15 -13.50 13.32 5.50
N LEU A 16 -13.88 12.90 6.72
CA LEU A 16 -13.04 13.07 7.91
C LEU A 16 -11.70 12.35 7.76
N TRP A 17 -11.71 11.13 7.22
CA TRP A 17 -10.49 10.36 6.97
C TRP A 17 -9.60 11.03 5.91
N ILE A 18 -10.18 11.53 4.81
CA ILE A 18 -9.43 12.28 3.78
C ILE A 18 -8.83 13.55 4.40
N ALA A 19 -9.63 14.35 5.08
CA ALA A 19 -9.20 15.60 5.71
C ALA A 19 -8.05 15.36 6.71
N TYR A 20 -8.19 14.35 7.55
CA TYR A 20 -7.14 13.94 8.49
C TYR A 20 -5.82 13.60 7.78
N ASN A 21 -5.84 12.79 6.71
CA ASN A 21 -4.63 12.46 5.96
C ASN A 21 -4.03 13.70 5.29
N VAL A 22 -4.86 14.56 4.70
CA VAL A 22 -4.42 15.81 4.07
C VAL A 22 -3.71 16.72 5.08
N VAL A 23 -4.26 16.86 6.29
CA VAL A 23 -3.63 17.65 7.36
C VAL A 23 -2.28 17.06 7.75
N LEU A 24 -2.17 15.74 7.94
CA LEU A 24 -0.89 15.12 8.29
C LEU A 24 0.17 15.32 7.19
N TYR A 25 -0.21 15.16 5.92
CA TYR A 25 0.71 15.41 4.81
C TYR A 25 1.10 16.89 4.70
N ALA A 26 0.18 17.82 4.95
CA ALA A 26 0.47 19.24 4.98
C ALA A 26 1.48 19.58 6.09
N VAL A 27 1.32 19.02 7.29
CA VAL A 27 2.28 19.21 8.39
C VAL A 27 3.66 18.67 8.02
N ILE A 28 3.75 17.50 7.39
CA ILE A 28 5.03 16.94 6.92
C ILE A 28 5.68 17.87 5.90
N VAL A 29 4.93 18.34 4.90
CA VAL A 29 5.46 19.18 3.83
C VAL A 29 5.92 20.53 4.38
N VAL A 30 5.11 21.16 5.24
CA VAL A 30 5.45 22.47 5.84
C VAL A 30 6.67 22.35 6.75
N SER A 31 6.67 21.40 7.70
CA SER A 31 7.78 21.23 8.65
C SER A 31 9.06 20.79 7.93
N GLY A 32 8.94 19.91 6.92
CA GLY A 32 10.06 19.50 6.07
C GLY A 32 10.63 20.63 5.23
N ALA A 33 9.78 21.50 4.68
CA ALA A 33 10.22 22.68 3.92
C ALA A 33 10.92 23.70 4.82
N ILE A 34 10.38 23.98 6.02
CA ILE A 34 11.01 24.86 7.01
C ILE A 34 12.39 24.29 7.38
N LEU A 35 12.45 23.01 7.75
CA LEU A 35 13.70 22.33 8.10
C LEU A 35 14.74 22.44 6.98
N PHE A 36 14.34 22.18 5.73
CA PHE A 36 15.22 22.29 4.57
C PHE A 36 15.74 23.72 4.36
N MET A 37 14.85 24.72 4.39
CA MET A 37 15.22 26.13 4.20
C MET A 37 16.17 26.63 5.29
N VAL A 38 15.94 26.24 6.55
CA VAL A 38 16.79 26.58 7.69
C VAL A 38 18.15 25.88 7.57
N MET A 39 18.16 24.59 7.22
CA MET A 39 19.39 23.81 7.08
C MET A 39 20.30 24.37 5.98
N VAL A 40 19.74 24.68 4.80
CA VAL A 40 20.46 25.26 3.65
C VAL A 40 20.87 26.73 3.88
N GLY A 41 20.28 27.41 4.88
CA GLY A 41 20.58 28.80 5.19
C GLY A 41 19.87 29.81 4.27
N MET A 42 18.79 29.39 3.60
CA MET A 42 17.93 30.29 2.80
C MET A 42 17.15 31.27 3.69
N VAL A 43 16.94 30.91 4.95
CA VAL A 43 16.26 31.72 5.96
C VAL A 43 17.20 31.96 7.13
N LYS A 44 17.45 33.24 7.46
CA LYS A 44 18.18 33.63 8.67
C LYS A 44 17.19 33.78 9.81
N VAL A 45 17.14 32.79 10.69
CA VAL A 45 16.32 32.83 11.90
C VAL A 45 17.15 33.44 13.03
N GLY A 46 16.51 34.20 13.94
CA GLY A 46 17.20 34.78 15.10
C GLY A 46 18.37 35.72 14.76
N GLY A 47 18.34 36.40 13.61
CA GLY A 47 19.46 37.24 13.17
C GLY A 47 20.68 36.47 12.64
N GLY A 48 20.58 35.16 12.44
CA GLY A 48 21.69 34.29 12.04
C GLY A 48 22.40 33.62 13.22
N ASP A 49 21.82 33.71 14.41
CA ASP A 49 22.27 32.96 15.58
C ASP A 49 22.19 31.45 15.33
N LYS A 50 23.25 30.74 15.72
CA LYS A 50 23.35 29.29 15.58
C LYS A 50 22.44 28.57 16.57
N ASP A 51 22.34 29.06 17.80
CA ASP A 51 21.56 28.39 18.84
C ASP A 51 20.06 28.44 18.47
N VAL A 52 19.59 29.61 18.02
CA VAL A 52 18.23 29.78 17.51
C VAL A 52 17.99 28.92 16.26
N LYS A 53 18.99 28.81 15.37
CA LYS A 53 18.88 27.94 14.19
C LYS A 53 18.71 26.47 14.59
N ASP A 54 19.49 26.01 15.56
CA ASP A 54 19.47 24.62 16.03
C ASP A 54 18.16 24.31 16.76
N ASP A 55 17.62 25.24 17.55
CA ASP A 55 16.27 25.13 18.14
C ASP A 55 15.19 24.92 17.08
N TRP A 56 15.23 25.69 15.99
CA TRP A 56 14.27 25.55 14.88
C TRP A 56 14.41 24.19 14.18
N ILE A 57 15.64 23.71 13.98
CA ILE A 57 15.91 22.39 13.42
C ILE A 57 15.33 21.31 14.34
N GLU A 58 15.56 21.41 15.64
CA GLU A 58 15.11 20.41 16.60
C GLU A 58 13.57 20.38 16.72
N VAL A 59 12.91 21.53 16.81
CA VAL A 59 11.43 21.60 16.86
C VAL A 59 10.81 20.98 15.60
N ASN A 60 11.30 21.32 14.41
CA ASN A 60 10.75 20.78 13.17
C ASN A 60 11.05 19.27 13.02
N SER A 61 12.23 18.84 13.47
CA SER A 61 12.62 17.42 13.52
C SER A 61 11.70 16.61 14.43
N GLN A 62 11.36 17.13 15.61
CA GLN A 62 10.43 16.50 16.55
C GLN A 62 9.00 16.42 15.99
N ILE A 63 8.51 17.48 15.32
CA ILE A 63 7.21 17.47 14.65
C ILE A 63 7.17 16.38 13.56
N LEU A 64 8.19 16.32 12.70
CA LEU A 64 8.28 15.31 11.65
C LEU A 64 8.34 13.89 12.22
N ASN A 65 9.20 13.66 13.22
CA ASN A 65 9.29 12.38 13.91
C ASN A 65 7.91 12.00 14.49
N GLY A 66 7.26 12.90 15.23
CA GLY A 66 5.94 12.63 15.81
C GLY A 66 4.89 12.23 14.78
N VAL A 67 4.81 12.94 13.64
CA VAL A 67 3.87 12.59 12.57
C VAL A 67 4.21 11.26 11.91
N PHE A 68 5.49 10.98 11.63
CA PHE A 68 5.89 9.71 11.03
C PHE A 68 5.69 8.53 11.98
N THR A 69 5.96 8.68 13.27
CA THR A 69 5.66 7.68 14.31
C THR A 69 4.17 7.39 14.34
N TRP A 70 3.34 8.44 14.34
CA TRP A 70 1.90 8.31 14.38
C TRP A 70 1.36 7.56 13.15
N MET A 71 1.88 7.88 11.95
CA MET A 71 1.58 7.13 10.73
C MET A 71 2.03 5.68 10.82
N ALA A 72 3.22 5.41 11.37
CA ALA A 72 3.73 4.04 11.53
C ALA A 72 2.84 3.24 12.49
N ILE A 73 2.55 3.76 13.69
CA ILE A 73 1.71 3.09 14.69
C ILE A 73 0.31 2.78 14.16
N THR A 74 -0.30 3.73 13.46
CA THR A 74 -1.66 3.56 12.95
C THR A 74 -1.72 2.63 11.74
N ASN A 75 -0.73 2.65 10.84
CA ASN A 75 -0.76 1.85 9.61
C ASN A 75 -0.15 0.45 9.74
N HIS A 76 0.82 0.26 10.63
CA HIS A 76 1.58 -0.99 10.73
C HIS A 76 0.70 -2.23 11.01
N PRO A 77 -0.31 -2.19 11.92
CA PRO A 77 -1.21 -3.32 12.11
C PRO A 77 -1.95 -3.72 10.83
N PHE A 78 -2.37 -2.75 10.01
CA PHE A 78 -3.03 -3.02 8.74
C PHE A 78 -2.07 -3.62 7.72
N PHE A 79 -0.81 -3.16 7.66
CA PHE A 79 0.19 -3.72 6.76
C PHE A 79 0.60 -5.13 7.15
N ILE A 80 0.75 -5.43 8.45
CA ILE A 80 0.99 -6.79 8.94
C ILE A 80 -0.21 -7.68 8.59
N TYR A 81 -1.42 -7.24 8.87
CA TYR A 81 -2.62 -8.03 8.59
C TYR A 81 -2.77 -8.34 7.10
N ARG A 82 -2.58 -7.35 6.22
CA ARG A 82 -2.61 -7.54 4.75
C ARG A 82 -1.49 -8.46 4.27
N LEU A 83 -0.30 -8.36 4.85
CA LEU A 83 0.82 -9.26 4.56
C LEU A 83 0.48 -10.70 4.96
N VAL A 84 -0.09 -10.92 6.15
CA VAL A 84 -0.53 -12.25 6.59
C VAL A 84 -1.60 -12.81 5.66
N LYS A 85 -2.58 -11.98 5.23
CA LYS A 85 -3.61 -12.43 4.28
C LYS A 85 -3.05 -12.85 2.93
N ILE A 86 -2.09 -12.11 2.39
CA ILE A 86 -1.51 -12.49 1.09
C ILE A 86 -0.59 -13.71 1.20
N LEU A 87 0.12 -13.87 2.32
CA LEU A 87 0.87 -15.10 2.62
C LEU A 87 -0.07 -16.30 2.78
N GLN A 88 -1.25 -16.11 3.37
CA GLN A 88 -2.27 -17.17 3.46
C GLN A 88 -2.78 -17.59 2.07
N VAL A 89 -2.88 -16.67 1.11
CA VAL A 89 -3.33 -17.02 -0.25
C VAL A 89 -2.22 -17.72 -1.04
N LEU A 90 -1.01 -17.15 -1.05
CA LEU A 90 0.13 -17.64 -1.82
C LEU A 90 0.77 -18.92 -1.25
N GLY A 91 0.64 -19.13 0.06
CA GLY A 91 1.45 -20.10 0.79
C GLY A 91 2.94 -19.73 0.81
N SER A 92 3.75 -20.62 1.37
CA SER A 92 5.20 -20.49 1.40
C SER A 92 5.83 -21.66 0.67
N ARG A 93 6.27 -21.43 -0.58
CA ARG A 93 6.94 -22.45 -1.40
C ARG A 93 8.25 -22.92 -0.75
N CYS A 94 8.98 -22.01 -0.10
CA CYS A 94 10.21 -22.32 0.62
C CYS A 94 10.00 -23.24 1.83
N TRP A 95 8.82 -23.21 2.46
CA TRP A 95 8.51 -24.02 3.64
C TRP A 95 7.58 -25.20 3.33
N ASN A 96 7.32 -25.48 2.04
CA ASN A 96 6.30 -26.43 1.60
C ASN A 96 4.97 -26.29 2.37
N TRP A 97 4.61 -25.06 2.71
CA TRP A 97 3.48 -24.76 3.58
C TRP A 97 2.36 -24.16 2.76
N VAL A 98 1.22 -24.85 2.75
CA VAL A 98 -0.02 -24.39 2.13
C VAL A 98 -1.12 -24.42 3.19
N PRO A 99 -1.80 -23.29 3.47
CA PRO A 99 -2.90 -23.28 4.42
C PRO A 99 -4.08 -24.13 3.96
N VAL A 100 -4.88 -24.59 4.93
CA VAL A 100 -6.18 -25.23 4.68
C VAL A 100 -7.04 -24.36 3.75
N LEU A 101 -7.71 -24.98 2.79
CA LEU A 101 -8.46 -24.32 1.72
C LEU A 101 -9.39 -23.21 2.24
N ASP A 102 -10.19 -23.48 3.28
CA ASP A 102 -11.08 -22.49 3.91
C ASP A 102 -10.38 -21.20 4.35
N LYS A 103 -9.14 -21.31 4.86
CA LYS A 103 -8.35 -20.15 5.28
C LYS A 103 -7.88 -19.36 4.06
N ARG A 104 -7.50 -20.04 2.96
CA ARG A 104 -7.11 -19.42 1.69
C ARG A 104 -8.28 -18.69 1.04
N VAL A 105 -9.44 -19.32 0.98
CA VAL A 105 -10.68 -18.74 0.43
C VAL A 105 -11.08 -17.48 1.21
N ARG A 106 -11.11 -17.54 2.55
CA ARG A 106 -11.41 -16.35 3.38
C ARG A 106 -10.40 -15.23 3.17
N ALA A 107 -9.12 -15.56 2.99
CA ALA A 107 -8.09 -14.57 2.74
C ALA A 107 -8.22 -13.95 1.34
N ALA A 108 -8.49 -14.75 0.32
CA ALA A 108 -8.75 -14.31 -1.05
C ALA A 108 -9.98 -13.38 -1.11
N ARG A 109 -11.08 -13.73 -0.41
CA ARG A 109 -12.28 -12.88 -0.33
C ARG A 109 -12.04 -11.54 0.38
N TYR A 110 -11.18 -11.53 1.39
CA TYR A 110 -10.77 -10.26 2.01
C TYR A 110 -9.96 -9.40 1.04
N LEU A 111 -9.05 -10.02 0.28
CA LEU A 111 -8.18 -9.34 -0.67
C LEU A 111 -8.94 -8.87 -1.93
N SER A 112 -9.94 -9.60 -2.43
CA SER A 112 -10.79 -9.17 -3.56
C SER A 112 -11.55 -7.88 -3.24
N ARG A 113 -12.03 -7.73 -2.00
CA ARG A 113 -12.71 -6.50 -1.55
C ARG A 113 -11.78 -5.28 -1.47
N HIS A 114 -10.52 -5.48 -1.10
CA HIS A 114 -9.57 -4.37 -0.88
C HIS A 114 -8.65 -4.10 -2.09
N PHE A 115 -8.43 -5.10 -2.93
CA PHE A 115 -7.55 -5.07 -4.10
C PHE A 115 -8.24 -5.74 -5.31
N PRO A 116 -9.39 -5.22 -5.78
CA PRO A 116 -10.18 -5.81 -6.87
C PRO A 116 -9.45 -5.82 -8.23
N LEU A 117 -8.35 -5.06 -8.35
CA LEU A 117 -7.48 -5.13 -9.51
C LEU A 117 -6.67 -6.43 -9.56
N VAL A 118 -6.24 -6.94 -8.41
CA VAL A 118 -5.36 -8.13 -8.30
C VAL A 118 -6.18 -9.41 -8.13
N PHE A 119 -7.25 -9.35 -7.33
CA PHE A 119 -8.13 -10.48 -7.05
C PHE A 119 -9.50 -10.18 -7.65
N VAL A 120 -9.84 -10.87 -8.73
CA VAL A 120 -11.09 -10.70 -9.46
C VAL A 120 -12.08 -11.75 -8.99
N ASP A 121 -13.28 -11.29 -8.63
CA ASP A 121 -14.40 -12.17 -8.36
C ASP A 121 -15.01 -12.63 -9.70
N THR A 122 -14.94 -13.93 -9.97
CA THR A 122 -15.35 -14.55 -11.25
C THR A 122 -16.87 -14.51 -11.38
N GLU A 123 -17.62 -14.51 -10.26
CA GLU A 123 -19.08 -14.37 -10.26
C GLU A 123 -19.54 -12.99 -10.74
N ALA A 124 -18.82 -11.91 -10.40
CA ALA A 124 -19.11 -10.56 -10.87
C ALA A 124 -18.85 -10.38 -12.38
N VAL A 125 -17.96 -11.19 -12.94
CA VAL A 125 -17.71 -11.24 -14.39
C VAL A 125 -18.77 -12.11 -15.08
N TYR A 126 -19.17 -13.24 -14.48
CA TYR A 126 -20.17 -14.13 -15.06
C TYR A 126 -21.57 -13.48 -15.08
N SER A 127 -21.98 -12.81 -14.01
CA SER A 127 -23.25 -12.07 -13.95
C SER A 127 -23.31 -10.90 -14.95
N HIS A 128 -22.22 -10.13 -15.10
CA HIS A 128 -22.14 -9.07 -16.10
C HIS A 128 -22.06 -9.61 -17.54
N LYS A 129 -21.53 -10.83 -17.73
CA LYS A 129 -21.53 -11.52 -19.03
C LYS A 129 -22.90 -12.12 -19.34
N VAL A 130 -23.59 -12.70 -18.36
CA VAL A 130 -24.95 -13.26 -18.54
C VAL A 130 -25.95 -12.15 -18.85
N GLU A 131 -25.87 -10.99 -18.19
CA GLU A 131 -26.75 -9.83 -18.48
C GLU A 131 -26.46 -9.19 -19.85
N SER A 132 -25.26 -9.38 -20.42
CA SER A 132 -24.93 -8.92 -21.79
C SER A 132 -25.06 -9.99 -22.87
N THR A 133 -25.14 -11.27 -22.50
CA THR A 133 -25.27 -12.40 -23.43
C THR A 133 -26.73 -12.80 -23.67
N GLU A 134 -27.68 -12.36 -22.82
CA GLU A 134 -29.11 -12.49 -23.09
C GLU A 134 -29.60 -11.63 -24.30
N ALA A 135 -28.73 -10.82 -24.90
CA ALA A 135 -29.03 -10.01 -26.09
C ALA A 135 -28.48 -10.55 -27.43
N GLN A 136 -27.68 -11.63 -27.47
CA GLN A 136 -27.20 -12.18 -28.75
C GLN A 136 -27.11 -13.72 -28.71
N GLY A 137 -28.07 -14.36 -29.37
CA GLY A 137 -28.09 -15.80 -29.59
C GLY A 137 -27.22 -16.25 -30.77
N ALA A 138 -26.73 -17.48 -30.63
CA ALA A 138 -26.34 -18.45 -31.66
C ALA A 138 -25.23 -18.09 -32.67
N ALA A 139 -24.03 -18.65 -32.45
CA ALA A 139 -23.33 -19.52 -33.43
C ALA A 139 -22.06 -20.10 -32.78
N ALA A 140 -21.88 -21.41 -32.96
CA ALA A 140 -20.64 -22.12 -32.66
C ALA A 140 -19.65 -21.97 -33.82
N ASP A 141 -18.34 -21.88 -33.53
CA ASP A 141 -17.26 -22.48 -34.34
C ASP A 141 -15.91 -22.44 -33.60
N ASP A 142 -15.62 -23.54 -32.93
CA ASP A 142 -14.41 -24.36 -32.94
C ASP A 142 -13.14 -23.78 -33.63
N GLY A 143 -12.03 -23.70 -32.88
CA GLY A 143 -10.70 -23.88 -33.50
C GLY A 143 -9.61 -22.81 -33.34
N GLU A 144 -9.46 -22.13 -32.21
CA GLU A 144 -8.22 -21.34 -31.96
C GLU A 144 -7.86 -21.17 -30.47
N VAL A 145 -7.87 -22.25 -29.69
CA VAL A 145 -7.73 -22.18 -28.21
C VAL A 145 -6.39 -22.66 -27.65
N TYR A 146 -5.42 -23.07 -28.47
CA TYR A 146 -4.25 -23.82 -27.98
C TYR A 146 -2.85 -23.20 -28.18
N LEU A 147 -2.70 -21.87 -28.27
CA LEU A 147 -1.35 -21.29 -28.42
C LEU A 147 -1.11 -19.91 -27.79
N LEU A 148 -1.53 -19.68 -26.55
CA LEU A 148 -0.99 -18.61 -25.68
C LEU A 148 -0.67 -19.08 -24.26
N THR A 149 -0.45 -20.39 -24.10
CA THR A 149 -0.21 -21.04 -22.81
C THR A 149 1.29 -21.09 -22.48
N GLU A 150 1.96 -19.94 -22.49
CA GLU A 150 3.24 -19.78 -21.79
C GLU A 150 3.06 -18.81 -20.62
N HIS A 151 2.91 -19.40 -19.44
CA HIS A 151 3.26 -18.80 -18.15
C HIS A 151 2.49 -17.54 -17.68
N GLU A 152 1.17 -17.46 -17.89
CA GLU A 152 0.30 -16.69 -16.99
C GLU A 152 -0.37 -17.65 -16.00
N GLU A 153 0.32 -17.99 -14.89
CA GLU A 153 -0.24 -18.81 -13.79
C GLU A 153 -1.39 -18.05 -13.10
N THR A 154 -2.55 -18.04 -13.76
CA THR A 154 -3.82 -17.62 -13.18
C THR A 154 -4.32 -18.76 -12.32
N GLU A 155 -4.30 -18.57 -10.99
CA GLU A 155 -4.85 -19.52 -10.04
C GLU A 155 -6.30 -19.14 -9.73
N THR A 156 -7.20 -20.13 -9.81
CA THR A 156 -8.60 -19.99 -9.43
C THR A 156 -8.83 -20.66 -8.07
N LEU A 157 -9.25 -19.88 -7.08
CA LEU A 157 -9.68 -20.37 -5.77
C LEU A 157 -11.20 -20.20 -5.68
N GLU A 158 -11.93 -21.30 -5.91
CA GLU A 158 -13.40 -21.32 -6.01
C GLU A 158 -13.88 -20.26 -7.01
N GLU A 159 -14.45 -19.16 -6.52
CA GLU A 159 -14.99 -18.06 -7.31
C GLU A 159 -13.95 -16.95 -7.59
N ILE A 160 -12.77 -16.98 -6.97
CA ILE A 160 -11.79 -15.87 -7.05
C ILE A 160 -10.62 -16.25 -7.96
N SER A 161 -10.44 -15.48 -9.03
CA SER A 161 -9.29 -15.60 -9.94
C SER A 161 -8.24 -14.55 -9.61
N TYR A 162 -6.98 -14.97 -9.51
CA TYR A 162 -5.85 -14.04 -9.40
C TYR A 162 -4.63 -14.55 -10.17
N ASN A 163 -3.82 -13.62 -10.66
CA ASN A 163 -2.53 -13.95 -11.22
C ASN A 163 -1.50 -14.04 -10.08
N ARG A 164 -0.81 -15.18 -9.97
CA ARG A 164 0.17 -15.41 -8.91
C ARG A 164 1.27 -14.34 -8.86
N ARG A 165 1.74 -13.87 -10.02
CA ARG A 165 2.77 -12.80 -10.10
C ARG A 165 2.27 -11.48 -9.53
N ASP A 166 1.01 -11.14 -9.75
CA ASP A 166 0.42 -9.90 -9.23
C ASP A 166 0.27 -9.97 -7.70
N ALA A 167 -0.14 -11.13 -7.18
CA ALA A 167 -0.20 -11.38 -5.75
C ALA A 167 1.20 -11.35 -5.09
N GLU A 168 2.23 -11.89 -5.72
CA GLU A 168 3.62 -11.80 -5.25
C GLU A 168 4.16 -10.36 -5.27
N ASN A 169 3.81 -9.59 -6.31
CA ASN A 169 4.15 -8.18 -6.39
C ASN A 169 3.52 -7.38 -5.24
N LEU A 170 2.25 -7.66 -4.93
CA LEU A 170 1.52 -7.07 -3.83
C LEU A 170 2.09 -7.50 -2.46
N ARG A 171 2.47 -8.78 -2.28
CA ARG A 171 3.19 -9.26 -1.08
C ARG A 171 4.46 -8.48 -0.84
N ASN A 172 5.34 -8.39 -1.84
CA ASN A 172 6.60 -7.66 -1.72
C ASN A 172 6.36 -6.17 -1.40
N THR A 173 5.22 -5.61 -1.83
CA THR A 173 4.86 -4.22 -1.53
C THR A 173 4.53 -4.07 -0.05
N PHE A 174 3.72 -4.97 0.52
CA PHE A 174 3.47 -4.95 1.96
C PHE A 174 4.72 -5.20 2.78
N VAL A 175 5.62 -6.08 2.34
CA VAL A 175 6.93 -6.26 3.00
C VAL A 175 7.66 -4.93 3.09
N MET A 176 7.75 -4.19 1.97
CA MET A 176 8.41 -2.89 1.91
C MET A 176 7.74 -1.83 2.81
N LEU A 177 6.40 -1.80 2.87
CA LEU A 177 5.66 -0.88 3.73
C LEU A 177 5.77 -1.23 5.23
N ASN A 178 5.90 -2.51 5.58
CA ASN A 178 6.21 -2.92 6.96
C ASN A 178 7.63 -2.49 7.35
N TRP A 179 8.61 -2.66 6.46
CA TRP A 179 9.98 -2.15 6.68
C TRP A 179 10.01 -0.63 6.88
N ASN A 180 9.23 0.12 6.10
CA ASN A 180 9.08 1.56 6.31
C ASN A 180 8.63 1.89 7.74
N CYS A 181 7.63 1.16 8.26
CA CYS A 181 7.17 1.34 9.65
C CYS A 181 8.23 0.90 10.66
N LEU A 182 8.94 -0.19 10.40
CA LEU A 182 9.97 -0.71 11.28
C LEU A 182 11.13 0.28 11.44
N PHE A 183 11.54 0.96 10.38
CA PHE A 183 12.61 1.96 10.43
C PHE A 183 12.23 3.22 11.22
N GLN A 184 10.94 3.49 11.40
CA GLN A 184 10.48 4.61 12.23
C GLN A 184 10.69 4.34 13.73
N TYR A 185 10.60 3.09 14.19
CA TYR A 185 10.73 2.81 15.63
C TYR A 185 12.12 3.13 16.21
N PRO A 186 13.25 2.75 15.58
CA PRO A 186 14.57 3.16 16.05
C PRO A 186 14.78 4.67 16.04
N ILE A 187 14.30 5.36 14.98
CA ILE A 187 14.39 6.83 14.87
C ILE A 187 13.67 7.46 16.05
N THR A 188 12.42 7.08 16.29
CA THR A 188 11.61 7.64 17.38
C THR A 188 12.19 7.29 18.74
N ALA A 189 12.64 6.05 18.94
CA ALA A 189 13.26 5.63 20.21
C ALA A 189 14.47 6.51 20.55
N VAL A 190 15.32 6.79 19.57
CA VAL A 190 16.49 7.65 19.75
C VAL A 190 16.11 9.12 19.93
N MET A 191 15.09 9.60 19.23
CA MET A 191 14.57 10.96 19.39
C MET A 191 14.04 11.23 20.80
N TRP A 192 13.48 10.21 21.46
CA TRP A 192 12.87 10.33 22.79
C TRP A 192 13.81 9.96 23.93
N ALA A 193 14.78 9.08 23.69
CA ALA A 193 15.69 8.59 24.72
C ALA A 193 16.92 9.48 24.93
N TYR A 194 17.26 10.34 23.96
CA TYR A 194 18.46 11.18 23.99
C TYR A 194 18.10 12.65 23.83
N ASP A 195 18.88 13.50 24.50
CA ASP A 195 18.89 14.94 24.27
C ASP A 195 19.44 15.26 22.88
N ALA A 196 19.10 16.44 22.35
CA ALA A 196 19.49 16.87 21.00
C ALA A 196 21.02 16.75 20.76
N ASP A 197 21.83 17.10 21.75
CA ASP A 197 23.29 17.13 21.65
C ASP A 197 23.95 15.75 21.75
N THR A 198 23.29 14.79 22.42
CA THR A 198 23.84 13.44 22.66
C THR A 198 23.29 12.40 21.70
N ARG A 199 22.37 12.80 20.81
CA ARG A 199 21.66 11.91 19.92
C ARG A 199 22.61 11.29 18.89
N PRO A 200 22.61 9.95 18.73
CA PRO A 200 23.38 9.31 17.68
C PRO A 200 22.81 9.63 16.29
N GLY A 201 23.34 10.67 15.64
CA GLY A 201 22.89 11.15 14.33
C GLY A 201 22.96 10.10 13.22
N PHE A 202 23.82 9.09 13.35
CA PHE A 202 23.91 7.98 12.38
C PHE A 202 22.60 7.17 12.28
N VAL A 203 21.83 7.07 13.35
CA VAL A 203 20.55 6.33 13.35
C VAL A 203 19.57 7.01 12.40
N ILE A 204 19.41 8.33 12.55
CA ILE A 204 18.57 9.12 11.65
C ILE A 204 19.16 9.09 10.24
N GLY A 205 20.47 9.30 10.10
CA GLY A 205 21.18 9.32 8.82
C GLY A 205 21.05 8.03 8.00
N VAL A 206 20.90 6.87 8.64
CA VAL A 206 20.71 5.57 7.97
C VAL A 206 19.24 5.23 7.78
N PHE A 207 18.43 5.29 8.84
CA PHE A 207 17.06 4.80 8.79
C PHE A 207 16.09 5.76 8.08
N LEU A 208 16.35 7.07 8.11
CA LEU A 208 15.48 8.04 7.45
C LEU A 208 15.51 7.90 5.91
N PRO A 209 16.67 7.84 5.24
CA PRO A 209 16.71 7.56 3.80
C PRO A 209 16.11 6.20 3.45
N LEU A 210 16.36 5.16 4.24
CA LEU A 210 15.78 3.83 4.02
C LEU A 210 14.24 3.86 4.11
N SER A 211 13.69 4.58 5.08
CA SER A 211 12.25 4.78 5.21
C SER A 211 11.68 5.48 3.97
N PHE A 212 12.29 6.59 3.51
CA PHE A 212 11.84 7.26 2.29
C PHE A 212 11.88 6.33 1.07
N LEU A 213 12.97 5.56 0.90
CA LEU A 213 13.10 4.59 -0.18
C LEU A 213 12.01 3.52 -0.13
N CYS A 214 11.71 2.99 1.06
CA CYS A 214 10.63 2.03 1.25
C CYS A 214 9.25 2.61 0.92
N ASN A 215 8.99 3.86 1.31
CA ASN A 215 7.73 4.52 1.01
C ASN A 215 7.56 4.78 -0.50
N PHE A 216 8.54 5.42 -1.14
CA PHE A 216 8.50 5.69 -2.58
C PHE A 216 8.48 4.42 -3.41
N GLY A 217 9.31 3.43 -3.06
CA GLY A 217 9.32 2.14 -3.74
C GLY A 217 8.01 1.38 -3.58
N GLY A 218 7.39 1.42 -2.40
CA GLY A 218 6.05 0.85 -2.17
C GLY A 218 4.99 1.47 -3.07
N GLN A 219 4.93 2.82 -3.11
CA GLN A 219 3.97 3.54 -3.96
C GLN A 219 4.21 3.29 -5.45
N TYR A 220 5.47 3.31 -5.89
CA TYR A 220 5.84 3.03 -7.27
C TYR A 220 5.43 1.62 -7.69
N ARG A 221 5.62 0.61 -6.83
CA ARG A 221 5.25 -0.77 -7.14
C ARG A 221 3.74 -0.97 -7.23
N ILE A 222 2.94 -0.29 -6.40
CA ILE A 222 1.47 -0.28 -6.53
C ILE A 222 1.06 0.36 -7.85
N PHE A 223 1.64 1.51 -8.18
CA PHE A 223 1.35 2.21 -9.43
C PHE A 223 1.68 1.34 -10.65
N LYS A 224 2.88 0.76 -10.67
CA LYS A 224 3.33 -0.14 -11.75
C LYS A 224 2.42 -1.35 -11.88
N LEU A 225 2.09 -2.01 -10.76
CA LEU A 225 1.17 -3.15 -10.74
C LEU A 225 -0.20 -2.78 -11.32
N ASN A 226 -0.78 -1.66 -10.89
CA ASN A 226 -2.07 -1.20 -11.41
C ASN A 226 -2.03 -0.86 -12.89
N LYS A 227 -0.93 -0.26 -13.37
CA LYS A 227 -0.71 0.05 -14.78
C LYS A 227 -0.62 -1.23 -15.61
N ASP A 228 0.15 -2.21 -15.16
CA ASP A 228 0.38 -3.48 -15.86
C ASP A 228 -0.91 -4.32 -15.94
N ILE A 229 -1.70 -4.35 -14.85
CA ILE A 229 -3.01 -5.02 -14.82
C ILE A 229 -3.97 -4.36 -15.82
N LYS A 230 -4.07 -3.02 -15.80
CA LYS A 230 -4.96 -2.29 -16.73
C LYS A 230 -4.56 -2.53 -18.19
N ALA A 231 -3.27 -2.46 -18.52
CA ALA A 231 -2.78 -2.70 -19.86
C ALA A 231 -3.06 -4.12 -20.37
N ARG A 232 -3.01 -5.13 -19.49
CA ARG A 232 -3.40 -6.51 -19.83
C ARG A 232 -4.91 -6.65 -20.07
N ARG A 233 -5.74 -6.02 -19.23
CA ARG A 233 -7.21 -6.04 -19.41
C ARG A 233 -7.63 -5.37 -20.72
N SER A 234 -7.04 -4.22 -21.07
CA SER A 234 -7.32 -3.54 -22.33
C SER A 234 -6.91 -4.35 -23.56
N ARG A 235 -5.78 -5.07 -23.52
CA ARG A 235 -5.38 -5.99 -24.59
C ARG A 235 -6.33 -7.18 -24.73
N ARG A 236 -6.84 -7.70 -23.61
CA ARG A 236 -7.80 -8.80 -23.63
C ARG A 236 -9.15 -8.39 -24.23
N SER A 237 -9.63 -7.18 -23.93
CA SER A 237 -10.87 -6.65 -24.53
C SER A 237 -10.74 -6.35 -26.02
N SER A 238 -9.54 -6.04 -26.55
CA SER A 238 -9.35 -5.85 -27.99
C SER A 238 -9.23 -7.15 -28.78
N LEU A 239 -9.04 -8.30 -28.13
CA LEU A 239 -8.96 -9.61 -28.76
C LEU A 239 -10.29 -10.37 -28.79
N CYS A 240 -11.30 -9.97 -28.02
CA CYS A 240 -12.66 -10.50 -28.12
C CYS A 240 -13.54 -9.48 -28.87
N PRO A 241 -13.87 -9.70 -30.16
CA PRO A 241 -14.86 -8.91 -30.88
C PRO A 241 -16.27 -9.07 -30.29
#